data_AF-A0A7V1AM45-F1
#
_entry.id   AF-A0A7V1AM45-F1
#
_cell.length_a   1.000
_cell.length_b   1.000
_cell.length_c   1.000
_cell.angle_alpha   90.00
_cell.angle_beta   90.00
_cell.angle_gamma   90.00
#
_symmetry.space_group_name_H-M   'P 1'
#
loop_
_entity.id
_entity.type
_entity.pdbx_description
1 polymer ?
#
loop_
_entity_poly.entity_id
_entity_poly.type
_entity_poly.pdbx_seq_one_letter_code
_entity_poly.pdbx_strand_id
1 'polypeptide(L)'
;MKPIKIAFLWHQHQPYYKNPDTDVYILPWVRLHGLKDYYDMVEILDNFPKIHQNFNLVPSLLLQLEDYVQNDAKDEILRKTEIPAAQLSEEDRLFLLKYFFMANPERLILPNPGYKRLFLKRRKNLSETGLKQALRFFTNQDFLDLQVWYNLSWTGESHKNQEPFKSLIQKDYNFSEEDKSTLLENQKLVLAKILKKHKDLAEKGQIELSTTPFYHPIVPLLCDTQIARVAMPKVSLPTPGFKFPEDADRQIRDGLDYFEQRFGFKPKGMWPSEGSVSPKASSLFAKNGIQWIATDEEILFQSLALDKLPAENRFRTLYRAYELTTSEGPIHYFFRDHT
;
A
#
# COMPACT_ATOMS: atom_id res chain seq x y z
N MET A 1 -18.42 25.47 -22.84
CA MET A 1 -17.50 24.32 -22.93
C MET A 1 -18.04 23.21 -22.04
N LYS A 2 -17.97 21.93 -22.45
CA LYS A 2 -18.27 20.82 -21.54
C LYS A 2 -17.12 20.68 -20.54
N PRO A 3 -17.38 20.49 -19.24
CA PRO A 3 -16.31 20.27 -18.27
C PRO A 3 -15.57 18.97 -18.57
N ILE A 4 -14.24 18.99 -18.40
CA ILE A 4 -13.41 17.79 -18.48
C ILE A 4 -13.70 16.94 -17.24
N LYS A 5 -13.94 15.64 -17.44
CA LYS A 5 -14.09 14.67 -16.35
C LYS A 5 -12.77 13.95 -16.19
N ILE A 6 -12.16 14.06 -15.01
CA ILE A 6 -10.92 13.39 -14.64
C ILE A 6 -11.25 12.42 -13.50
N ALA A 7 -10.83 11.16 -13.63
CA ALA A 7 -10.98 10.15 -12.60
C ALA A 7 -9.60 9.76 -12.06
N PHE A 8 -9.37 10.02 -10.78
CA PHE A 8 -8.19 9.52 -10.07
C PHE A 8 -8.56 8.20 -9.39
N LEU A 9 -7.80 7.14 -9.68
CA LEU A 9 -7.94 5.83 -9.07
C LEU A 9 -6.66 5.53 -8.30
N TRP A 10 -6.71 5.65 -6.97
CA TRP A 10 -5.57 5.37 -6.11
C TRP A 10 -5.59 3.90 -5.68
N HIS A 11 -4.58 3.15 -6.09
CA HIS A 11 -4.43 1.76 -5.67
C HIS A 11 -3.52 1.64 -4.45
N GLN A 12 -4.10 1.37 -3.28
CA GLN A 12 -3.35 1.18 -2.04
C GLN A 12 -3.15 -0.32 -1.78
N HIS A 13 -1.90 -0.77 -1.91
CA HIS A 13 -1.52 -2.16 -1.75
C HIS A 13 -0.20 -2.29 -0.99
N GLN A 14 -0.14 -3.30 -0.14
CA GLN A 14 1.09 -3.92 0.35
C GLN A 14 0.90 -5.44 0.35
N PRO A 15 1.92 -6.23 -0.01
CA PRO A 15 1.92 -7.66 0.20
C PRO A 15 1.57 -8.05 1.65
N TYR A 16 1.11 -9.28 1.83
CA TYR A 16 0.94 -9.85 3.17
C TYR A 16 2.31 -10.21 3.75
N TYR A 17 2.75 -9.50 4.79
CA TYR A 17 4.10 -9.62 5.35
C TYR A 17 4.17 -10.49 6.61
N LYS A 18 3.05 -11.02 7.13
CA LYS A 18 3.09 -11.77 8.40
C LYS A 18 3.76 -13.12 8.18
N ASN A 19 4.83 -13.38 8.92
CA ASN A 19 5.44 -14.70 8.92
C ASN A 19 4.56 -15.66 9.74
N PRO A 20 4.05 -16.76 9.16
CA PRO A 20 3.17 -17.68 9.86
C PRO A 20 3.85 -18.45 11.00
N ASP A 21 5.18 -18.57 10.98
CA ASP A 21 5.94 -19.32 11.99
C ASP A 21 6.24 -18.48 13.23
N THR A 22 6.43 -17.16 13.06
CA THR A 22 6.83 -16.25 14.15
C THR A 22 5.74 -15.29 14.58
N ASP A 23 4.65 -15.17 13.82
CA ASP A 23 3.58 -14.19 13.97
C ASP A 23 4.06 -12.72 13.91
N VAL A 24 5.25 -12.48 13.33
CA VAL A 24 5.85 -11.14 13.19
C VAL A 24 5.86 -10.72 11.72
N TYR A 25 5.58 -9.44 11.48
CA TYR A 25 5.70 -8.86 10.15
C TYR A 25 7.17 -8.69 9.75
N ILE A 26 7.55 -9.28 8.61
CA ILE A 26 8.94 -9.25 8.13
C ILE A 26 9.36 -7.87 7.62
N LEU A 27 8.40 -7.02 7.26
CA LEU A 27 8.62 -5.67 6.73
C LEU A 27 7.63 -4.68 7.36
N PRO A 28 8.07 -3.44 7.64
CA PRO A 28 7.28 -2.44 8.37
C PRO A 28 6.31 -1.65 7.47
N TRP A 29 6.26 -1.95 6.17
CA TRP A 29 5.73 -1.03 5.16
C TRP A 29 4.24 -0.72 5.31
N VAL A 30 3.43 -1.69 5.76
CA VAL A 30 2.02 -1.43 6.08
C VAL A 30 1.89 -0.34 7.14
N ARG A 31 2.64 -0.47 8.24
CA ARG A 31 2.63 0.49 9.35
C ARG A 31 3.15 1.85 8.90
N LEU A 32 4.32 1.89 8.26
CA LEU A 32 4.97 3.15 7.90
C LEU A 32 4.22 3.93 6.81
N HIS A 33 3.72 3.26 5.76
CA HIS A 33 2.87 3.91 4.75
C HIS A 33 1.48 4.26 5.28
N GLY A 34 0.96 3.51 6.26
CA GLY A 34 -0.26 3.90 6.97
C GLY A 34 -0.14 5.27 7.65
N LEU A 35 1.01 5.53 8.28
CA LEU A 35 1.28 6.79 8.99
C LEU A 35 1.51 7.98 8.07
N LYS A 36 2.07 7.75 6.88
CA LYS A 36 2.53 8.81 5.98
C LYS A 36 1.63 9.06 4.77
N ASP A 37 1.03 8.01 4.21
CA ASP A 37 0.38 8.06 2.90
C ASP A 37 -1.12 7.78 3.01
N TYR A 38 -1.52 6.63 3.58
CA TYR A 38 -2.92 6.18 3.50
C TYR A 38 -3.90 7.11 4.22
N TYR A 39 -3.53 7.66 5.37
CA TYR A 39 -4.36 8.66 6.05
C TYR A 39 -4.33 10.01 5.33
N ASP A 40 -3.14 10.53 5.03
CA ASP A 40 -2.93 11.86 4.43
C ASP A 40 -3.68 12.02 3.11
N MET A 41 -3.62 11.00 2.25
CA MET A 41 -4.23 11.06 0.91
C MET A 41 -5.75 11.21 0.96
N VAL A 42 -6.42 10.61 1.96
CA VAL A 42 -7.87 10.76 2.11
C VAL A 42 -8.22 12.01 2.92
N GLU A 43 -7.38 12.40 3.89
CA GLU A 43 -7.63 13.55 4.75
C GLU A 43 -7.49 14.89 4.03
N ILE A 44 -6.55 15.01 3.09
CA ILE A 44 -6.38 16.23 2.28
C ILE A 44 -7.68 16.64 1.56
N LEU A 45 -8.59 15.70 1.28
CA LEU A 45 -9.88 15.96 0.66
C LEU A 45 -10.84 16.79 1.51
N ASP A 46 -10.62 16.90 2.82
CA ASP A 46 -11.40 17.80 3.69
C ASP A 46 -11.25 19.26 3.25
N ASN A 47 -10.07 19.62 2.73
CA ASN A 47 -9.79 20.95 2.21
C ASN A 47 -10.37 21.18 0.80
N PHE A 48 -10.84 20.10 0.14
CA PHE A 48 -11.33 20.12 -1.24
C PHE A 48 -12.65 19.34 -1.39
N PRO A 49 -13.75 19.77 -0.74
CA PRO A 49 -15.00 19.01 -0.65
C PRO A 49 -15.70 18.74 -1.98
N LYS A 50 -15.34 19.47 -3.05
CA LYS A 50 -15.90 19.31 -4.40
C LYS A 50 -15.12 18.31 -5.27
N ILE A 51 -13.95 17.86 -4.82
CA ILE A 51 -13.14 16.89 -5.55
C ILE A 51 -13.61 15.49 -5.17
N HIS A 52 -13.95 14.71 -6.19
CA HIS A 52 -14.31 13.30 -6.06
C HIS A 52 -13.19 12.42 -6.60
N GLN A 53 -12.92 11.32 -5.90
CA GLN A 53 -11.84 10.39 -6.25
C GLN A 53 -12.24 8.95 -5.91
N ASN A 54 -11.53 7.98 -6.48
CA ASN A 54 -11.63 6.58 -6.08
C ASN A 54 -10.39 6.15 -5.29
N PHE A 55 -10.60 5.41 -4.22
CA PHE A 55 -9.57 4.70 -3.49
C PHE A 55 -9.85 3.21 -3.52
N ASN A 56 -8.93 2.45 -4.10
CA ASN A 56 -8.94 1.01 -4.03
C ASN A 56 -8.14 0.54 -2.83
N LEU A 57 -8.79 -0.19 -1.93
CA LEU A 57 -8.17 -0.73 -0.73
C LEU A 57 -8.08 -2.26 -0.84
N VAL A 58 -6.85 -2.79 -0.86
CA VAL A 58 -6.63 -4.24 -0.92
C VAL A 58 -6.97 -4.89 0.43
N PRO A 59 -7.75 -5.97 0.49
CA PRO A 59 -8.15 -6.59 1.75
C PRO A 59 -6.98 -7.06 2.62
N SER A 60 -5.94 -7.66 2.04
CA SER A 60 -4.73 -8.07 2.77
C SER A 60 -3.96 -6.88 3.37
N LEU A 61 -4.05 -5.68 2.81
CA LEU A 61 -3.50 -4.46 3.42
C LEU A 61 -4.34 -4.07 4.65
N LEU A 62 -5.67 -4.05 4.51
CA LEU A 62 -6.60 -3.71 5.61
C LEU A 62 -6.45 -4.67 6.78
N LEU A 63 -6.33 -5.97 6.51
CA LEU A 63 -6.06 -7.00 7.52
C LEU A 63 -4.82 -6.68 8.36
N GLN A 64 -3.74 -6.27 7.72
CA GLN A 64 -2.51 -5.95 8.43
C GLN A 64 -2.63 -4.66 9.23
N LEU A 65 -3.27 -3.61 8.68
CA LEU A 65 -3.54 -2.37 9.42
C LEU A 65 -4.36 -2.63 10.69
N GLU A 66 -5.40 -3.46 10.59
CA GLU A 66 -6.23 -3.85 11.73
C GLU A 66 -5.43 -4.67 12.75
N ASP A 67 -4.54 -5.56 12.31
CA ASP A 67 -3.69 -6.37 13.19
C ASP A 67 -2.77 -5.49 14.07
N TYR A 68 -2.14 -4.45 13.49
CA TYR A 68 -1.35 -3.48 14.25
C TYR A 68 -2.17 -2.72 15.30
N VAL A 69 -3.43 -2.40 14.98
CA VAL A 69 -4.29 -1.59 15.85
C VAL A 69 -4.92 -2.43 16.95
N GLN A 70 -5.44 -3.60 16.61
CA GLN A 70 -6.34 -4.39 17.47
C GLN A 70 -5.60 -5.51 18.21
N ASN A 71 -4.60 -6.13 17.59
CA ASN A 71 -3.94 -7.32 18.13
C ASN A 71 -2.50 -7.07 18.58
N ASP A 72 -2.09 -5.79 18.61
CA ASP A 72 -0.73 -5.36 18.95
C ASP A 72 0.37 -6.05 18.12
N ALA A 73 0.04 -6.40 16.88
CA ALA A 73 1.00 -7.02 15.98
C ALA A 73 2.21 -6.11 15.74
N LYS A 74 3.38 -6.73 15.55
CA LYS A 74 4.64 -6.02 15.41
C LYS A 74 5.35 -6.41 14.12
N ASP A 75 6.08 -5.46 13.55
CA ASP A 75 7.16 -5.73 12.61
C ASP A 75 8.51 -5.74 13.32
N GLU A 76 9.53 -6.30 12.65
CA GLU A 76 10.89 -6.35 13.20
C GLU A 76 11.45 -4.96 13.53
N ILE A 77 11.13 -3.90 12.78
CA ILE A 77 11.56 -2.54 13.15
C ILE A 77 10.89 -2.09 14.45
N LEU A 78 9.59 -2.30 14.59
CA LEU A 78 8.84 -1.93 15.79
C LEU A 78 9.34 -2.69 17.02
N ARG A 79 9.56 -4.01 16.92
CA ARG A 79 10.14 -4.82 18.00
C ARG A 79 11.49 -4.25 18.46
N LYS A 80 12.37 -3.90 17.53
CA LYS A 80 13.69 -3.33 17.84
C LYS A 80 13.62 -1.87 18.28
N THR A 81 12.54 -1.16 17.97
CA THR A 81 12.28 0.19 18.47
C THR A 81 11.86 0.15 19.94
N GLU A 82 11.02 -0.81 20.34
CA GLU A 82 10.48 -0.90 21.70
C GLU A 82 11.53 -1.28 22.76
N ILE A 83 12.60 -1.99 22.38
CA ILE A 83 13.70 -2.31 23.31
C ILE A 83 14.34 -1.00 23.81
N PRO A 84 14.47 -0.78 25.14
CA PRO A 84 15.19 0.37 25.67
C PRO A 84 16.61 0.45 25.11
N ALA A 85 17.07 1.62 24.70
CA ALA A 85 18.33 1.74 23.95
C ALA A 85 19.55 1.23 24.73
N ALA A 86 19.50 1.35 26.06
CA ALA A 86 20.53 0.82 26.97
C ALA A 86 20.57 -0.72 27.05
N GLN A 87 19.48 -1.40 26.66
CA GLN A 87 19.33 -2.86 26.71
C GLN A 87 19.53 -3.54 25.34
N LEU A 88 19.73 -2.75 24.27
CA LEU A 88 20.00 -3.28 22.93
C LEU A 88 21.30 -4.11 22.93
N SER A 89 21.19 -5.37 22.49
CA SER A 89 22.33 -6.24 22.22
C SER A 89 23.19 -5.70 21.06
N GLU A 90 24.38 -6.26 20.88
CA GLU A 90 25.21 -5.92 19.71
C GLU A 90 24.48 -6.22 18.39
N GLU A 91 23.76 -7.34 18.32
CA GLU A 91 22.98 -7.74 17.15
C GLU A 91 21.86 -6.74 16.87
N ASP A 92 21.14 -6.28 17.90
CA ASP A 92 20.09 -5.27 17.75
C ASP A 92 20.68 -3.95 17.24
N ARG A 93 21.82 -3.52 17.79
CA ARG A 93 22.48 -2.28 17.36
C ARG A 93 22.93 -2.35 15.90
N LEU A 94 23.49 -3.48 15.47
CA LEU A 94 23.87 -3.71 14.08
C LEU A 94 22.63 -3.71 13.17
N PHE A 95 21.53 -4.31 13.61
CA PHE A 95 20.24 -4.27 12.92
C PHE A 95 19.75 -2.83 12.75
N LEU A 96 19.78 -2.02 13.81
CA LEU A 96 19.40 -0.60 13.77
C LEU A 96 20.24 0.16 12.73
N LEU A 97 21.57 0.06 12.79
CA LEU A 97 22.44 0.75 11.84
C LEU A 97 22.20 0.32 10.38
N LYS A 98 21.80 -0.94 10.16
CA LYS A 98 21.49 -1.45 8.82
C LYS A 98 20.14 -0.95 8.29
N TYR A 99 19.09 -0.99 9.11
CA TYR A 99 17.72 -0.84 8.63
C TYR A 99 17.02 0.46 9.04
N PHE A 100 17.43 1.14 10.12
CA PHE A 100 16.81 2.40 10.59
C PHE A 100 17.25 3.63 9.77
N PHE A 101 17.78 3.41 8.58
CA PHE A 101 17.99 4.43 7.55
C PHE A 101 17.37 4.03 6.21
N MET A 102 16.52 3.00 6.18
CA MET A 102 15.69 2.64 5.03
C MET A 102 14.51 3.61 4.89
N ALA A 103 14.84 4.85 4.55
CA ALA A 103 13.94 5.94 4.26
C ALA A 103 14.57 6.78 3.15
N ASN A 104 13.78 7.53 2.39
CA ASN A 104 14.33 8.39 1.34
C ASN A 104 15.27 9.44 1.97
N PRO A 105 16.59 9.45 1.63
CA PRO A 105 17.52 10.33 2.31
C PRO A 105 17.20 11.81 2.10
N GLU A 106 16.86 12.22 0.88
CA GLU A 106 16.63 13.63 0.54
C GLU A 106 15.36 14.20 1.18
N ARG A 107 14.31 13.37 1.32
CA ARG A 107 13.01 13.82 1.79
C ARG A 107 12.78 13.58 3.29
N LEU A 108 13.32 12.50 3.85
CA LEU A 108 12.98 12.05 5.21
C LEU A 108 14.17 12.14 6.19
N ILE A 109 15.41 12.06 5.72
CA ILE A 109 16.60 12.03 6.58
C ILE A 109 17.31 13.38 6.63
N LEU A 110 17.78 13.86 5.47
CA LEU A 110 18.61 15.05 5.34
C LEU A 110 17.93 16.37 5.78
N PRO A 111 16.61 16.55 5.65
CA PRO A 111 15.92 17.74 6.15
C PRO A 111 15.89 17.85 7.68
N ASN A 112 16.09 16.75 8.40
CA ASN A 112 16.01 16.68 9.86
C ASN A 112 17.43 16.67 10.47
N PRO A 113 17.90 17.75 11.12
CA PRO A 113 19.29 17.88 11.57
C PRO A 113 19.77 16.74 12.48
N GLY A 114 18.97 16.35 13.48
CA GLY A 114 19.28 15.24 14.38
C GLY A 114 19.39 13.90 13.65
N TYR A 115 18.48 13.61 12.72
CA TYR A 115 18.52 12.37 11.95
C TYR A 115 19.68 12.35 10.95
N LYS A 116 19.92 13.47 10.26
CA LYS A 116 21.07 13.67 9.36
C LYS A 116 22.38 13.43 10.09
N ARG A 117 22.53 13.92 11.33
CA ARG A 117 23.73 13.68 12.16
C ARG A 117 23.99 12.18 12.32
N LEU A 118 22.97 11.41 12.69
CA LEU A 118 23.07 9.95 12.86
C LEU A 118 23.39 9.24 11.54
N PHE A 119 22.76 9.66 10.44
CA PHE A 119 23.00 9.09 9.11
C PHE A 119 24.44 9.30 8.65
N LEU A 120 24.99 10.51 8.82
CA LEU A 120 26.39 10.80 8.51
C LEU A 120 27.35 10.03 9.43
N LYS A 121 26.99 9.90 10.72
CA LYS A 121 27.76 9.16 11.72
C LYS A 121 27.88 7.66 11.40
N ARG A 122 26.82 7.03 10.86
CA ARG A 122 26.83 5.62 10.42
C ARG A 122 27.83 5.37 9.28
N ARG A 123 28.14 6.39 8.48
CA ARG A 123 28.94 6.29 7.24
C ARG A 123 28.26 5.44 6.16
N LYS A 124 28.89 5.31 5.00
CA LYS A 124 28.32 4.64 3.80
C LYS A 124 28.60 3.13 3.72
N ASN A 125 29.61 2.61 4.43
CA ASN A 125 29.96 1.20 4.33
C ASN A 125 28.98 0.32 5.14
N LEU A 126 28.13 -0.42 4.44
CA LEU A 126 27.12 -1.31 5.00
C LEU A 126 27.57 -2.78 5.09
N SER A 127 28.84 -3.09 4.81
CA SER A 127 29.39 -4.42 5.10
C SER A 127 29.34 -4.71 6.60
N GLU A 128 29.37 -5.98 6.97
CA GLU A 128 29.41 -6.37 8.39
C GLU A 128 30.57 -5.69 9.14
N THR A 129 31.75 -5.66 8.51
CA THR A 129 32.93 -4.96 9.03
C THR A 129 32.72 -3.45 9.14
N GLY A 130 32.05 -2.84 8.16
CA GLY A 130 31.71 -1.41 8.16
C GLY A 130 30.75 -1.04 9.29
N LEU A 131 29.69 -1.84 9.49
CA LEU A 131 28.73 -1.63 10.57
C LEU A 131 29.34 -1.83 11.96
N LYS A 132 30.19 -2.85 12.14
CA LYS A 132 30.95 -3.06 13.39
C LYS A 132 31.91 -1.90 13.70
N GLN A 133 32.50 -1.27 12.68
CA GLN A 133 33.29 -0.05 12.87
C GLN A 133 32.40 1.14 13.25
N ALA A 134 31.26 1.33 12.58
CA ALA A 134 30.31 2.40 12.89
C ALA A 134 29.80 2.30 14.33
N LEU A 135 29.52 1.07 14.80
CA LEU A 135 29.04 0.78 16.15
C LEU A 135 29.89 1.44 17.25
N ARG A 136 31.22 1.48 17.08
CA ARG A 136 32.16 2.05 18.06
C ARG A 136 31.98 3.55 18.30
N PHE A 137 31.31 4.24 17.38
CA PHE A 137 31.06 5.68 17.48
C PHE A 137 29.69 5.98 18.09
N PHE A 138 28.77 5.01 18.15
CA PHE A 138 27.40 5.21 18.65
C PHE A 138 27.31 4.96 20.16
N THR A 139 26.65 5.89 20.84
CA THR A 139 26.28 5.80 22.25
C THR A 139 24.86 5.25 22.40
N ASN A 140 24.45 4.90 23.63
CA ASN A 140 23.06 4.53 23.91
C ASN A 140 22.09 5.66 23.51
N GLN A 141 22.46 6.92 23.72
CA GLN A 141 21.63 8.06 23.32
C GLN A 141 21.50 8.17 21.80
N ASP A 142 22.57 7.88 21.03
CA ASP A 142 22.47 7.87 19.57
C ASP A 142 21.50 6.80 19.06
N PHE A 143 21.45 5.64 19.74
CA PHE A 143 20.50 4.57 19.39
C PHE A 143 19.06 4.94 19.75
N LEU A 144 18.85 5.57 20.90
CA LEU A 144 17.52 6.08 21.27
C LEU A 144 17.05 7.15 20.28
N ASP A 145 17.92 8.11 19.95
CA ASP A 145 17.62 9.14 18.95
C ASP A 145 17.33 8.51 17.58
N LEU A 146 18.05 7.44 17.20
CA LEU A 146 17.82 6.72 15.94
C LEU A 146 16.49 5.97 15.92
N GLN A 147 16.12 5.31 17.02
CA GLN A 147 14.84 4.62 17.18
C GLN A 147 13.68 5.59 16.99
N VAL A 148 13.75 6.76 17.63
CA VAL A 148 12.75 7.82 17.52
C VAL A 148 12.74 8.40 16.12
N TRP A 149 13.90 8.83 15.58
CA TRP A 149 13.94 9.52 14.29
C TRP A 149 13.46 8.67 13.12
N TYR A 150 13.83 7.38 13.08
CA TYR A 150 13.36 6.52 12.02
C TYR A 150 11.83 6.52 11.98
N ASN A 151 11.17 6.21 13.10
CA ASN A 151 9.71 6.16 13.17
C ASN A 151 9.08 7.54 12.99
N LEU A 152 9.64 8.59 13.60
CA LEU A 152 9.12 9.96 13.52
C LEU A 152 9.13 10.50 12.09
N SER A 153 10.15 10.17 11.30
CA SER A 153 10.27 10.60 9.90
C SER A 153 9.18 10.05 8.98
N TRP A 154 8.46 9.00 9.40
CA TRP A 154 7.30 8.45 8.70
C TRP A 154 5.97 9.06 9.13
N THR A 155 5.98 10.10 9.97
CA THR A 155 4.76 10.83 10.32
C THR A 155 4.26 11.63 9.12
N GLY A 156 3.00 11.44 8.73
CA GLY A 156 2.36 12.16 7.63
C GLY A 156 2.33 13.68 7.81
N GLU A 157 2.20 14.38 6.69
CA GLU A 157 2.04 15.83 6.57
C GLU A 157 0.83 16.36 7.35
N SER A 158 -0.25 15.56 7.41
CA SER A 158 -1.46 15.89 8.17
C SER A 158 -1.18 16.00 9.68
N HIS A 159 -0.24 15.21 10.20
CA HIS A 159 0.01 15.06 11.63
C HIS A 159 1.28 15.73 12.13
N LYS A 160 2.29 15.96 11.27
CA LYS A 160 3.60 16.48 11.71
C LYS A 160 3.55 17.84 12.42
N ASN A 161 2.51 18.64 12.16
CA ASN A 161 2.28 19.94 12.80
C ASN A 161 1.33 19.87 14.00
N GLN A 162 0.93 18.66 14.42
CA GLN A 162 0.06 18.40 15.57
C GLN A 162 0.86 17.78 16.72
N GLU A 163 0.39 17.98 17.94
CA GLU A 163 0.99 17.30 19.10
C GLU A 163 0.67 15.79 19.08
N PRO A 164 1.58 14.92 19.55
CA PRO A 164 2.92 15.25 20.09
C PRO A 164 4.01 15.35 19.01
N PHE A 165 3.72 15.00 17.75
CA PHE A 165 4.72 14.90 16.68
C PHE A 165 5.47 16.21 16.47
N LYS A 166 4.77 17.34 16.54
CA LYS A 166 5.36 18.67 16.43
C LYS A 166 6.44 18.91 17.48
N SER A 167 6.13 18.68 18.76
CA SER A 167 7.11 18.84 19.84
C SER A 167 8.29 17.88 19.69
N LEU A 168 8.05 16.63 19.27
CA LEU A 168 9.13 15.67 19.01
C LEU A 168 10.05 16.11 17.87
N ILE A 169 9.50 16.63 16.77
CA ILE A 169 10.29 17.16 15.65
C ILE A 169 11.10 18.37 16.10
N GLN A 170 10.50 19.27 16.89
CA GLN A 170 11.18 20.46 17.41
C GLN A 170 12.29 20.13 18.42
N LYS A 171 12.14 19.05 19.18
CA LYS A 171 13.14 18.56 20.14
C LYS A 171 14.43 18.11 19.44
N ASP A 172 14.31 17.50 18.26
CA ASP A 172 15.38 17.13 17.32
C ASP A 172 16.44 16.12 17.80
N TYR A 173 16.83 16.11 19.08
CA TYR A 173 17.83 15.20 19.64
C TYR A 173 17.66 15.05 21.16
N ASN A 174 18.41 14.14 21.78
CA ASN A 174 18.32 13.82 23.20
C ASN A 174 16.90 13.38 23.60
N PHE A 175 16.31 12.50 22.78
CA PHE A 175 15.02 11.91 23.11
C PHE A 175 15.14 11.02 24.34
N SER A 176 14.05 10.93 25.09
CA SER A 176 13.89 10.03 26.23
C SER A 176 13.10 8.78 25.80
N GLU A 177 13.12 7.75 26.64
CA GLU A 177 12.27 6.57 26.45
C GLU A 177 10.78 6.94 26.49
N GLU A 178 10.40 7.99 27.25
CA GLU A 178 9.03 8.51 27.30
C GLU A 178 8.63 9.18 25.98
N ASP A 179 9.53 9.91 25.33
CA ASP A 179 9.28 10.47 23.99
C ASP A 179 9.04 9.35 22.97
N LYS A 180 9.82 8.26 23.07
CA LYS A 180 9.67 7.08 22.21
C LYS A 180 8.32 6.40 22.42
N SER A 181 7.91 6.16 23.67
CA SER A 181 6.59 5.61 23.97
C SER A 181 5.47 6.51 23.46
N THR A 182 5.57 7.82 23.73
CA THR A 182 4.60 8.82 23.26
C THR A 182 4.46 8.82 21.74
N LEU A 183 5.58 8.72 21.01
CA LEU A 183 5.59 8.60 19.55
C LEU A 183 4.82 7.36 19.09
N LEU A 184 5.17 6.19 19.62
CA LEU A 184 4.60 4.90 19.18
C LEU A 184 3.11 4.80 19.48
N GLU A 185 2.68 5.25 20.66
CA GLU A 185 1.27 5.30 21.05
C GLU A 185 0.47 6.18 20.09
N ASN A 186 0.98 7.38 19.77
CA ASN A 186 0.27 8.28 18.86
C ASN A 186 0.28 7.80 17.41
N GLN A 187 1.33 7.10 16.97
CA GLN A 187 1.34 6.42 15.68
C GLN A 187 0.23 5.35 15.60
N LYS A 188 0.04 4.54 16.65
CA LYS A 188 -1.05 3.57 16.71
C LYS A 188 -2.43 4.25 16.60
N LEU A 189 -2.61 5.41 17.24
CA LEU A 189 -3.84 6.21 17.12
C LEU A 189 -4.07 6.75 15.70
N VAL A 190 -3.03 7.11 14.96
CA VAL A 190 -3.15 7.52 13.56
C VAL A 190 -3.63 6.36 12.69
N LEU A 191 -3.01 5.19 12.83
CA LEU A 191 -3.39 3.98 12.07
C LEU A 191 -4.85 3.61 12.30
N ALA A 192 -5.32 3.69 13.55
CA ALA A 192 -6.69 3.39 13.93
C ALA A 192 -7.74 4.27 13.24
N LYS A 193 -7.35 5.45 12.73
CA LYS A 193 -8.27 6.38 12.05
C LYS A 193 -8.40 6.10 10.55
N ILE A 194 -7.50 5.34 9.92
CA ILE A 194 -7.44 5.19 8.46
C ILE A 194 -8.75 4.67 7.88
N LEU A 195 -9.21 3.50 8.35
CA LEU A 195 -10.42 2.86 7.81
C LEU A 195 -11.65 3.73 8.06
N LYS A 196 -11.76 4.30 9.26
CA LYS A 196 -12.87 5.21 9.62
C LYS A 196 -12.91 6.42 8.69
N LYS A 197 -11.75 7.05 8.42
CA LYS A 197 -11.68 8.23 7.57
C LYS A 197 -12.12 7.93 6.12
N HIS A 198 -11.70 6.80 5.57
CA HIS A 198 -12.17 6.34 4.25
C HIS A 198 -13.68 6.09 4.26
N LYS A 199 -14.20 5.39 5.28
CA LYS A 199 -15.63 5.12 5.42
C LYS A 199 -16.46 6.42 5.49
N ASP A 200 -16.06 7.36 6.35
CA ASP A 200 -16.76 8.62 6.56
C ASP A 200 -16.88 9.42 5.24
N LEU A 201 -15.82 9.46 4.41
CA LEU A 201 -15.87 10.18 3.13
C LEU A 201 -16.65 9.41 2.05
N ALA A 202 -16.66 8.08 2.11
CA ALA A 202 -17.43 7.24 1.20
C ALA A 202 -18.95 7.39 1.46
N GLU A 203 -19.36 7.38 2.73
CA GLU A 203 -20.76 7.58 3.14
C GLU A 203 -21.29 8.98 2.76
N LYS A 204 -20.41 9.99 2.75
CA LYS A 204 -20.72 11.34 2.25
C LYS A 204 -20.77 11.44 0.72
N GLY A 205 -20.40 10.38 0.00
CA GLY A 205 -20.31 10.36 -1.46
C GLY A 205 -19.16 11.20 -2.05
N GLN A 206 -18.21 11.64 -1.22
CA GLN A 206 -17.05 12.38 -1.70
C GLN A 206 -16.05 11.45 -2.39
N ILE A 207 -15.86 10.24 -1.88
CA ILE A 207 -15.03 9.22 -2.53
C ILE A 207 -15.85 7.99 -2.88
N GLU A 208 -15.42 7.27 -3.91
CA GLU A 208 -15.79 5.88 -4.13
C GLU A 208 -14.72 4.97 -3.53
N LEU A 209 -15.14 3.93 -2.82
CA LEU A 209 -14.25 2.86 -2.40
C LEU A 209 -14.43 1.64 -3.30
N SER A 210 -13.32 1.15 -3.84
CA SER A 210 -13.22 -0.10 -4.59
C SER A 210 -12.32 -1.09 -3.85
N THR A 211 -12.33 -2.35 -4.28
CA THR A 211 -11.52 -3.41 -3.67
C THR A 211 -10.80 -4.27 -4.71
N THR A 212 -10.05 -5.25 -4.25
CA THR A 212 -9.28 -6.20 -5.05
C THR A 212 -9.51 -7.61 -4.47
N PRO A 213 -9.32 -8.68 -5.25
CA PRO A 213 -9.18 -10.04 -4.71
C PRO A 213 -8.26 -10.09 -3.47
N PHE A 214 -8.64 -10.89 -2.47
CA PHE A 214 -8.18 -10.74 -1.08
C PHE A 214 -6.67 -10.56 -0.89
N TYR A 215 -5.88 -11.51 -1.42
CA TYR A 215 -4.41 -11.50 -1.31
C TYR A 215 -3.72 -10.92 -2.55
N HIS A 216 -4.42 -10.11 -3.34
CA HIS A 216 -3.90 -9.52 -4.58
C HIS A 216 -3.35 -10.54 -5.61
N PRO A 217 -3.96 -11.73 -5.83
CA PRO A 217 -3.49 -12.66 -6.85
C PRO A 217 -3.71 -12.13 -8.27
N ILE A 218 -2.85 -12.55 -9.21
CA ILE A 218 -3.07 -12.38 -10.64
C ILE A 218 -4.21 -13.32 -11.09
N VAL A 219 -5.46 -12.85 -10.98
CA VAL A 219 -6.68 -13.63 -11.20
C VAL A 219 -6.69 -14.42 -12.51
N PRO A 220 -6.26 -13.87 -13.66
CA PRO A 220 -6.18 -14.64 -14.89
C PRO A 220 -5.33 -15.91 -14.77
N LEU A 221 -4.22 -15.86 -14.04
CA LEU A 221 -3.31 -17.00 -13.88
C LEU A 221 -3.83 -18.04 -12.88
N LEU A 222 -4.66 -17.63 -11.91
CA LEU A 222 -5.40 -18.58 -11.09
C LEU A 222 -6.45 -19.33 -11.93
N CYS A 223 -7.13 -18.63 -12.85
CA CYS A 223 -8.13 -19.24 -13.72
C CYS A 223 -7.54 -20.34 -14.60
N ASP A 224 -6.45 -20.04 -15.31
CA ASP A 224 -5.69 -20.97 -16.15
C ASP A 224 -4.37 -20.33 -16.61
N THR A 225 -3.21 -20.87 -16.23
CA THR A 225 -1.91 -20.29 -16.64
C THR A 225 -1.66 -20.29 -18.14
N GLN A 226 -2.39 -21.07 -18.93
CA GLN A 226 -2.30 -21.01 -20.40
C GLN A 226 -2.67 -19.64 -20.95
N ILE A 227 -3.47 -18.84 -20.22
CA ILE A 227 -3.88 -17.50 -20.65
C ILE A 227 -2.68 -16.58 -20.89
N ALA A 228 -1.55 -16.81 -20.22
CA ALA A 228 -0.33 -16.01 -20.40
C ALA A 228 0.18 -16.04 -21.85
N ARG A 229 -0.11 -17.10 -22.62
CA ARG A 229 0.28 -17.19 -24.04
C ARG A 229 -0.46 -16.20 -24.94
N VAL A 230 -1.59 -15.65 -24.51
CA VAL A 230 -2.29 -14.60 -25.28
C VAL A 230 -1.43 -13.34 -25.36
N ALA A 231 -0.86 -12.91 -24.23
CA ALA A 231 0.04 -11.76 -24.17
C ALA A 231 1.49 -12.12 -24.55
N MET A 232 1.93 -13.34 -24.22
CA MET A 232 3.30 -13.79 -24.41
C MET A 232 3.34 -15.18 -25.09
N PRO A 233 3.12 -15.29 -26.41
CA PRO A 233 2.95 -16.58 -27.10
C PRO A 233 4.09 -17.59 -26.88
N LYS A 234 5.32 -17.08 -26.73
CA LYS A 234 6.54 -17.87 -26.57
C LYS A 234 6.94 -18.15 -25.11
N VAL A 235 6.12 -17.77 -24.13
CA VAL A 235 6.45 -17.98 -22.71
C VAL A 235 6.51 -19.47 -22.37
N SER A 236 7.49 -19.85 -21.56
CA SER A 236 7.54 -21.19 -20.95
C SER A 236 6.60 -21.21 -19.74
N LEU A 237 5.72 -22.21 -19.67
CA LEU A 237 4.74 -22.34 -18.60
C LEU A 237 5.14 -23.45 -17.62
N PRO A 238 4.75 -23.34 -16.34
CA PRO A 238 4.97 -24.40 -15.36
C PRO A 238 4.31 -25.71 -15.80
N THR A 239 4.95 -26.82 -15.43
CA THR A 239 4.43 -28.19 -15.64
C THR A 239 4.44 -28.94 -14.29
N PRO A 240 3.28 -29.42 -13.81
CA PRO A 240 1.95 -29.31 -14.42
C PRO A 240 1.45 -27.85 -14.47
N GLY A 241 0.53 -27.57 -15.40
CA GLY A 241 -0.14 -26.26 -15.48
C GLY A 241 -0.97 -25.99 -14.23
N PHE A 242 -1.24 -24.71 -13.93
CA PHE A 242 -2.01 -24.29 -12.77
C PHE A 242 -3.36 -23.75 -13.25
N LYS A 243 -4.47 -24.31 -12.74
CA LYS A 243 -5.83 -24.05 -13.21
C LYS A 243 -6.83 -24.29 -12.08
N PHE A 244 -7.09 -23.23 -11.31
CA PHE A 244 -7.96 -23.24 -10.12
C PHE A 244 -8.91 -22.02 -10.17
N PRO A 245 -9.86 -21.98 -11.12
CA PRO A 245 -10.84 -20.90 -11.20
C PRO A 245 -11.73 -20.78 -9.95
N GLU A 246 -11.88 -21.84 -9.17
CA GLU A 246 -12.54 -21.84 -7.86
C GLU A 246 -11.77 -21.02 -6.81
N ASP A 247 -10.43 -21.05 -6.84
CA ASP A 247 -9.60 -20.21 -5.97
C ASP A 247 -9.67 -18.75 -6.41
N ALA A 248 -9.73 -18.50 -7.72
CA ALA A 248 -9.96 -17.17 -8.26
C ALA A 248 -11.29 -16.57 -7.78
N ASP A 249 -12.39 -17.33 -7.88
CA ASP A 249 -13.71 -16.92 -7.38
C ASP A 249 -13.71 -16.72 -5.86
N ARG A 250 -13.05 -17.61 -5.12
CA ARG A 250 -12.93 -17.49 -3.66
C ARG A 250 -12.17 -16.21 -3.27
N GLN A 251 -11.05 -15.89 -3.91
CA GLN A 251 -10.29 -14.67 -3.61
C GLN A 251 -11.12 -13.40 -3.85
N ILE A 252 -11.98 -13.41 -4.87
CA ILE A 252 -12.92 -12.31 -5.14
C ILE A 252 -13.98 -12.23 -4.04
N ARG A 253 -14.64 -13.35 -3.71
CA ARG A 253 -15.68 -13.40 -2.66
C ARG A 253 -15.14 -13.01 -1.29
N ASP A 254 -14.05 -13.63 -0.87
CA ASP A 254 -13.42 -13.34 0.42
C ASP A 254 -13.06 -11.85 0.51
N GLY A 255 -12.56 -11.24 -0.59
CA GLY A 255 -12.26 -9.81 -0.63
C GLY A 255 -13.49 -8.92 -0.50
N LEU A 256 -14.59 -9.28 -1.15
CA LEU A 256 -15.87 -8.57 -1.07
C LEU A 256 -16.50 -8.68 0.31
N ASP A 257 -16.52 -9.89 0.89
CA ASP A 257 -17.05 -10.13 2.22
C ASP A 257 -16.23 -9.36 3.27
N TYR A 258 -14.89 -9.37 3.13
CA TYR A 258 -14.00 -8.61 3.99
C TYR A 258 -14.29 -7.10 3.93
N PHE A 259 -14.44 -6.57 2.71
CA PHE A 259 -14.78 -5.16 2.49
C PHE A 259 -16.14 -4.80 3.11
N GLU A 260 -17.18 -5.58 2.81
CA GLU A 260 -18.55 -5.29 3.25
C GLU A 260 -18.67 -5.28 4.77
N GLN A 261 -17.99 -6.20 5.47
CA GLN A 261 -17.95 -6.23 6.94
C GLN A 261 -17.40 -4.92 7.57
N ARG A 262 -16.52 -4.19 6.86
CA ARG A 262 -15.84 -2.98 7.40
C ARG A 262 -16.55 -1.70 6.99
N PHE A 263 -16.94 -1.63 5.72
CA PHE A 263 -17.53 -0.42 5.16
C PHE A 263 -19.06 -0.43 5.21
N GLY A 264 -19.70 -1.59 5.38
CA GLY A 264 -21.15 -1.73 5.51
C GLY A 264 -21.90 -1.68 4.18
N PHE A 265 -21.20 -1.75 3.05
CA PHE A 265 -21.77 -1.79 1.71
C PHE A 265 -20.88 -2.60 0.77
N LYS A 266 -21.43 -3.05 -0.37
CA LYS A 266 -20.68 -3.73 -1.42
C LYS A 266 -20.01 -2.74 -2.38
N PRO A 267 -18.73 -2.93 -2.74
CA PRO A 267 -18.07 -2.07 -3.70
C PRO A 267 -18.61 -2.36 -5.11
N LYS A 268 -18.77 -1.31 -5.92
CA LYS A 268 -19.17 -1.43 -7.33
C LYS A 268 -17.98 -1.68 -8.25
N GLY A 269 -16.83 -1.13 -7.87
CA GLY A 269 -15.58 -1.24 -8.59
C GLY A 269 -14.63 -2.26 -7.99
N MET A 270 -13.84 -2.88 -8.87
CA MET A 270 -12.71 -3.70 -8.47
C MET A 270 -11.46 -3.29 -9.25
N TRP A 271 -10.33 -3.11 -8.56
CA TRP A 271 -9.02 -3.08 -9.22
C TRP A 271 -8.53 -4.51 -9.39
N PRO A 272 -8.41 -5.05 -10.61
CA PRO A 272 -7.75 -6.33 -10.84
C PRO A 272 -6.28 -6.22 -10.45
N SER A 273 -5.74 -7.19 -9.72
CA SER A 273 -4.35 -7.17 -9.26
C SER A 273 -3.39 -6.91 -10.43
N GLU A 274 -2.55 -5.88 -10.32
CA GLU A 274 -1.65 -5.40 -11.38
C GLU A 274 -2.34 -5.02 -12.71
N GLY A 275 -3.63 -4.67 -12.68
CA GLY A 275 -4.43 -4.43 -13.88
C GLY A 275 -4.64 -5.68 -14.73
N SER A 276 -4.35 -6.87 -14.20
CA SER A 276 -4.41 -8.12 -14.97
C SER A 276 -5.85 -8.56 -15.26
N VAL A 277 -6.14 -8.79 -16.55
CA VAL A 277 -7.49 -9.12 -17.02
C VAL A 277 -7.48 -10.27 -18.01
N SER A 278 -8.60 -10.98 -18.09
CA SER A 278 -8.91 -11.96 -19.13
C SER A 278 -10.44 -12.10 -19.24
N PRO A 279 -10.98 -12.65 -20.33
CA PRO A 279 -12.42 -12.90 -20.42
C PRO A 279 -12.94 -13.73 -19.24
N LYS A 280 -12.21 -14.77 -18.84
CA LYS A 280 -12.61 -15.64 -17.71
C LYS A 280 -12.58 -14.91 -16.37
N ALA A 281 -11.55 -14.11 -16.10
CA ALA A 281 -11.48 -13.29 -14.90
C ALA A 281 -12.62 -12.25 -14.87
N SER A 282 -12.91 -11.62 -16.01
CA SER A 282 -14.01 -10.66 -16.17
C SER A 282 -15.37 -11.28 -15.85
N SER A 283 -15.63 -12.50 -16.32
CA SER A 283 -16.84 -13.25 -15.98
C SER A 283 -16.95 -13.50 -14.48
N LEU A 284 -15.84 -13.82 -13.80
CA LEU A 284 -15.85 -14.00 -12.34
C LEU A 284 -16.12 -12.68 -11.60
N PHE A 285 -15.56 -11.56 -12.06
CA PHE A 285 -15.88 -10.25 -11.48
C PHE A 285 -17.37 -9.91 -11.65
N ALA A 286 -17.92 -10.07 -12.85
CA ALA A 286 -19.34 -9.83 -13.14
C ALA A 286 -20.26 -10.73 -12.31
N LYS A 287 -19.94 -12.04 -12.20
CA LYS A 287 -20.65 -13.01 -11.35
C LYS A 287 -20.76 -12.55 -9.90
N ASN A 288 -19.72 -11.91 -9.39
CA ASN A 288 -19.65 -11.41 -8.02
C ASN A 288 -20.19 -9.97 -7.86
N GLY A 289 -20.90 -9.45 -8.87
CA GLY A 289 -21.60 -8.18 -8.81
C GLY A 289 -20.72 -6.94 -9.06
N ILE A 290 -19.48 -7.12 -9.51
CA ILE A 290 -18.61 -6.00 -9.89
C ILE A 290 -19.12 -5.38 -11.19
N GLN A 291 -19.24 -4.05 -11.19
CA GLN A 291 -19.80 -3.27 -12.29
C GLN A 291 -18.71 -2.65 -13.17
N TRP A 292 -17.55 -2.34 -12.60
CA TRP A 292 -16.43 -1.76 -13.33
C TRP A 292 -15.06 -2.23 -12.84
N ILE A 293 -14.11 -2.26 -13.76
CA ILE A 293 -12.68 -2.53 -13.53
C ILE A 293 -11.82 -1.57 -14.34
N ALA A 294 -10.56 -1.40 -13.93
CA ALA A 294 -9.58 -0.57 -14.63
C ALA A 294 -8.33 -1.38 -15.01
N THR A 295 -7.76 -1.07 -16.18
CA THR A 295 -6.54 -1.70 -16.70
C THR A 295 -5.76 -0.73 -17.59
N ASP A 296 -4.73 -1.20 -18.29
CA ASP A 296 -3.81 -0.38 -19.07
C ASP A 296 -4.30 -0.13 -20.51
N GLU A 297 -4.05 1.06 -21.07
CA GLU A 297 -4.43 1.36 -22.46
C GLU A 297 -3.79 0.43 -23.49
N GLU A 298 -2.61 -0.13 -23.21
CA GLU A 298 -1.99 -1.11 -24.10
C GLU A 298 -2.90 -2.32 -24.32
N ILE A 299 -3.62 -2.78 -23.29
CA ILE A 299 -4.57 -3.89 -23.42
C ILE A 299 -5.73 -3.51 -24.34
N LEU A 300 -6.24 -2.28 -24.26
CA LEU A 300 -7.27 -1.79 -25.17
C LEU A 300 -6.78 -1.81 -26.61
N PHE A 301 -5.64 -1.17 -26.89
CA PHE A 301 -5.14 -1.03 -28.26
C PHE A 301 -4.73 -2.37 -28.88
N GLN A 302 -4.13 -3.27 -28.10
CA GLN A 302 -3.83 -4.63 -28.57
C GLN A 302 -5.11 -5.42 -28.87
N SER A 303 -6.15 -5.30 -28.04
CA SER A 303 -7.43 -5.97 -28.28
C SER A 303 -8.12 -5.45 -29.54
N LEU A 304 -8.17 -4.13 -29.75
CA LEU A 304 -8.72 -3.54 -30.97
C LEU A 304 -7.95 -3.98 -32.23
N ALA A 305 -6.61 -4.06 -32.14
CA ALA A 305 -5.78 -4.52 -33.24
C ALA A 305 -6.04 -5.99 -33.59
N LEU A 306 -6.19 -6.87 -32.58
CA LEU A 306 -6.53 -8.27 -32.76
C LEU A 306 -7.89 -8.45 -33.46
N ASP A 307 -8.88 -7.65 -33.08
CA ASP A 307 -10.22 -7.66 -33.70
C ASP A 307 -10.29 -6.89 -35.03
N LYS A 308 -9.16 -6.35 -35.51
CA LYS A 308 -9.05 -5.52 -36.71
C LYS A 308 -10.04 -4.34 -36.70
N LEU A 309 -10.36 -3.84 -35.51
CA LEU A 309 -11.22 -2.68 -35.33
C LEU A 309 -10.40 -1.40 -35.49
N PRO A 310 -10.89 -0.39 -36.24
CA PRO A 310 -10.18 0.87 -36.35
C PRO A 310 -10.16 1.54 -34.98
N ALA A 311 -8.96 1.82 -34.47
CA ALA A 311 -8.82 2.86 -33.46
C ALA A 311 -9.06 4.19 -34.17
N GLU A 312 -10.07 4.95 -33.74
CA GLU A 312 -10.19 6.36 -34.14
C GLU A 312 -8.98 7.16 -33.63
N ASN A 313 -9.07 8.48 -33.63
CA ASN A 313 -8.16 9.32 -32.85
C ASN A 313 -8.02 8.78 -31.41
N ARG A 314 -6.78 8.62 -30.92
CA ARG A 314 -6.44 8.07 -29.60
C ARG A 314 -7.35 8.61 -28.49
N PHE A 315 -7.59 9.92 -28.44
CA PHE A 315 -8.39 10.55 -27.40
C PHE A 315 -9.86 10.12 -27.41
N ARG A 316 -10.45 9.89 -28.60
CA ARG A 316 -11.83 9.40 -28.71
C ARG A 316 -11.95 7.93 -28.34
N THR A 317 -10.91 7.15 -28.64
CA THR A 317 -10.81 5.74 -28.29
C THR A 317 -10.64 5.60 -26.78
N LEU A 318 -9.67 6.30 -26.17
CA LEU A 318 -9.30 6.10 -24.77
C LEU A 318 -10.31 6.69 -23.77
N TYR A 319 -10.83 7.90 -24.02
CA TYR A 319 -11.62 8.64 -23.02
C TYR A 319 -13.11 8.27 -23.02
N ARG A 320 -13.39 6.97 -22.99
CA ARG A 320 -14.73 6.39 -22.83
C ARG A 320 -14.67 5.08 -22.05
N ALA A 321 -15.79 4.72 -21.42
CA ALA A 321 -15.96 3.38 -20.87
C ALA A 321 -16.19 2.37 -21.99
N TYR A 322 -15.62 1.18 -21.87
CA TYR A 322 -15.91 0.04 -22.72
C TYR A 322 -16.74 -0.98 -21.94
N GLU A 323 -17.69 -1.65 -22.59
CA GLU A 323 -18.46 -2.72 -21.96
C GLU A 323 -18.03 -4.06 -22.54
N LEU A 324 -17.74 -5.02 -21.67
CA LEU A 324 -17.57 -6.43 -22.03
C LEU A 324 -18.80 -7.20 -21.54
N THR A 325 -19.60 -7.72 -22.46
CA THR A 325 -20.71 -8.62 -22.12
C THR A 325 -20.16 -10.02 -21.82
N THR A 326 -20.37 -10.49 -20.59
CA THR A 326 -20.00 -11.86 -20.17
C THR A 326 -21.26 -12.72 -20.00
N SER A 327 -21.09 -14.04 -19.83
CA SER A 327 -22.21 -14.94 -19.50
C SER A 327 -22.90 -14.60 -18.17
N GLU A 328 -22.21 -13.86 -17.30
CA GLU A 328 -22.66 -13.52 -15.95
C GLU A 328 -23.16 -12.06 -15.85
N GLY A 329 -23.18 -11.34 -16.99
CA GLY A 329 -23.57 -9.93 -17.07
C GLY A 329 -22.47 -9.03 -17.65
N PRO A 330 -22.79 -7.74 -17.89
CA PRO A 330 -21.85 -6.77 -18.41
C PRO A 330 -20.87 -6.29 -17.33
N ILE A 331 -19.65 -5.95 -17.75
CA ILE A 331 -18.66 -5.27 -16.92
C ILE A 331 -18.02 -4.13 -17.69
N HIS A 332 -17.87 -2.97 -17.03
CA HIS A 332 -17.28 -1.79 -17.64
C HIS A 332 -15.78 -1.74 -17.42
N TYR A 333 -15.05 -1.35 -18.46
CA TYR A 333 -13.62 -1.19 -18.49
C TYR A 333 -13.24 0.28 -18.63
N PHE A 334 -12.32 0.71 -17.78
CA PHE A 334 -11.61 1.97 -17.89
C PHE A 334 -10.13 1.69 -18.14
N PHE A 335 -9.48 2.53 -18.94
CA PHE A 335 -8.10 2.34 -19.36
C PHE A 335 -7.24 3.53 -18.94
N ARG A 336 -6.07 3.23 -18.35
CA ARG A 336 -5.12 4.21 -17.86
C ARG A 336 -4.56 5.04 -19.02
N ASP A 337 -4.55 6.35 -18.84
CA ASP A 337 -3.85 7.27 -19.73
C ASP A 337 -2.35 7.33 -19.36
N HIS A 338 -1.46 7.14 -20.34
CA HIS A 338 0.00 7.27 -20.13
C HIS A 338 0.53 8.70 -20.31
N THR A 339 -0.28 9.64 -20.82
CA THR A 339 0.20 11.01 -21.13
C THR A 339 0.29 11.94 -19.94
#